data_AF-A0A375GFP9-F1
#
_entry.id   AF-A0A375GFP9-F1
#
_cell.length_a   1.000
_cell.length_b   1.000
_cell.length_c   1.000
_cell.angle_alpha   90.00
_cell.angle_beta   90.00
_cell.angle_gamma   90.00
#
_symmetry.space_group_name_H-M   'P 1'
#
loop_
_entity.id
_entity.type
_entity.pdbx_description
1 polymer ?
#
loop_
_entity_poly.entity_id
_entity_poly.type
_entity_poly.pdbx_seq_one_letter_code
_entity_poly.pdbx_strand_id
1 'polypeptide(L)'
;MTKRPANTESSQRPTRKPRLHRLHRLLGIAGGALVILASTPAFAAFGGHGTAYTPRGTFSSGHVGACGGGSCSHAGGIEGPYGGLATNTGTVTRTAPGQFSNSGTAVGPNGRSVQHDGSTSCAGGTCSHSGDLTGPNGQTATTSGSVTREGVGQYSSSGTVTGANGNTYGHAASTSCAGSTCYRSGTVTGAQGGTVAHSDSATSVAPGVVTTSGGTTVVHGAVATGGTTVATVGTAGTEAAVGTVGTTVAVSTPPPPPVRVVVAAPVPRAVYFAPRAVYVARPAVMIPGHWAGGVWVPAHVV
;
A
#
# COMPACT_ATOMS: atom_id res chain seq x y z
N MET A 1 -52.35 -6.00 104.42
CA MET A 1 -51.78 -7.00 105.35
C MET A 1 -50.28 -6.76 105.52
N THR A 2 -49.66 -7.38 106.51
CA THR A 2 -48.21 -7.42 106.85
C THR A 2 -47.26 -7.47 105.63
N LYS A 3 -46.13 -6.77 105.52
CA LYS A 3 -45.05 -6.32 106.47
C LYS A 3 -44.07 -7.43 106.91
N ARG A 4 -42.90 -7.52 106.26
CA ARG A 4 -41.54 -7.46 106.87
C ARG A 4 -40.41 -7.39 105.80
N PRO A 5 -39.14 -6.99 106.14
CA PRO A 5 -38.11 -6.58 105.18
C PRO A 5 -36.68 -7.16 105.43
N ALA A 6 -35.67 -6.57 104.77
CA ALA A 6 -34.24 -6.47 105.16
C ALA A 6 -33.34 -7.73 104.98
N ASN A 7 -32.35 -7.69 104.07
CA ASN A 7 -30.91 -7.34 104.27
C ASN A 7 -30.04 -8.63 104.33
N THR A 8 -28.69 -8.67 104.20
CA THR A 8 -27.63 -7.63 104.25
C THR A 8 -26.38 -8.07 103.44
N GLU A 9 -25.57 -7.13 102.91
CA GLU A 9 -24.09 -7.23 102.65
C GLU A 9 -23.55 -8.34 101.69
N SER A 10 -22.41 -8.24 100.98
CA SER A 10 -21.37 -7.21 100.69
C SER A 10 -20.60 -7.68 99.40
N SER A 11 -19.53 -7.10 98.81
CA SER A 11 -18.70 -5.92 99.06
C SER A 11 -17.85 -5.50 97.83
N GLN A 12 -17.08 -4.41 97.99
CA GLN A 12 -15.79 -4.03 97.36
C GLN A 12 -15.58 -3.87 95.82
N ARG A 13 -14.98 -2.70 95.51
CA ARG A 13 -14.28 -2.22 94.29
C ARG A 13 -12.94 -2.97 94.05
N PRO A 14 -12.13 -2.78 92.94
CA PRO A 14 -11.91 -1.50 92.21
C PRO A 14 -11.59 -1.52 90.67
N THR A 15 -11.73 -0.34 90.03
CA THR A 15 -10.95 0.26 88.90
C THR A 15 -10.31 -0.63 87.79
N ARG A 16 -10.32 -0.26 86.49
CA ARG A 16 -9.72 0.99 85.90
C ARG A 16 -10.11 1.21 84.41
N LYS A 17 -9.65 2.32 83.81
CA LYS A 17 -9.91 2.78 82.42
C LYS A 17 -9.26 1.90 81.31
N PRO A 18 -9.71 1.98 80.04
CA PRO A 18 -9.29 1.09 78.95
C PRO A 18 -7.83 1.29 78.50
N ARG A 19 -7.24 0.26 77.86
CA ARG A 19 -5.89 0.30 77.27
C ARG A 19 -5.92 0.29 75.75
N LEU A 20 -5.15 1.22 75.17
CA LEU A 20 -4.67 1.10 73.79
C LEU A 20 -3.46 0.16 73.74
N HIS A 21 -3.51 -0.82 72.84
CA HIS A 21 -2.35 -1.34 72.11
C HIS A 21 -2.79 -1.32 70.64
N ARG A 22 -2.37 -0.42 69.76
CA ARG A 22 -1.10 0.32 69.59
C ARG A 22 0.08 -0.60 69.27
N LEU A 23 0.42 -0.62 67.97
CA LEU A 23 1.54 -1.30 67.28
C LEU A 23 1.58 -2.83 67.42
N HIS A 24 1.64 -3.52 66.28
CA HIS A 24 2.54 -4.67 65.96
C HIS A 24 2.34 -5.12 64.49
N ARG A 25 2.39 -4.18 63.54
CA ARG A 25 2.45 -4.42 62.08
C ARG A 25 3.30 -3.34 61.41
N LEU A 26 4.62 -3.47 61.59
CA LEU A 26 5.64 -2.63 60.95
C LEU A 26 6.76 -3.53 60.44
N LEU A 27 6.59 -4.07 59.23
CA LEU A 27 7.69 -4.67 58.47
C LEU A 27 7.34 -4.75 56.97
N GLY A 28 8.24 -4.27 56.11
CA GLY A 28 8.43 -4.89 54.79
C GLY A 28 7.61 -4.42 53.58
N ILE A 29 7.40 -3.11 53.35
CA ILE A 29 7.42 -2.58 51.97
C ILE A 29 8.26 -1.30 51.94
N ALA A 30 9.56 -1.47 51.67
CA ALA A 30 10.49 -0.38 51.37
C ALA A 30 11.36 -0.81 50.19
N GLY A 31 11.11 -0.21 49.03
CA GLY A 31 11.71 -0.58 47.75
C GLY A 31 10.69 -0.42 46.63
N GLY A 32 11.09 0.19 45.51
CA GLY A 32 10.19 0.41 44.37
C GLY A 32 9.63 1.82 44.20
N ALA A 33 10.34 2.86 44.67
CA ALA A 33 10.21 4.20 44.07
C ALA A 33 10.88 4.23 42.67
N LEU A 34 10.49 3.26 41.81
CA LEU A 34 10.94 3.18 40.45
C LEU A 34 10.21 4.28 39.68
N VAL A 35 10.90 5.39 39.45
CA VAL A 35 10.50 6.34 38.41
C VAL A 35 10.69 5.62 37.07
N ILE A 36 9.69 4.83 36.69
CA ILE A 36 9.50 4.46 35.30
C ILE A 36 9.26 5.79 34.62
N LEU A 37 10.29 6.32 33.96
CA LEU A 37 10.16 7.39 33.00
C LEU A 37 9.47 6.80 31.78
N ALA A 38 8.19 6.45 31.97
CA ALA A 38 7.31 5.98 30.93
C ALA A 38 7.18 7.15 29.96
N SER A 39 7.96 7.08 28.89
CA SER A 39 7.74 7.82 27.66
C SER A 39 6.35 7.41 27.17
N THR A 40 5.34 8.11 27.70
CA THR A 40 3.95 7.89 27.37
C THR A 40 3.84 7.96 25.86
N PRO A 41 3.49 6.85 25.17
CA PRO A 41 3.34 6.91 23.73
C PRO A 41 2.19 7.88 23.48
N ALA A 42 2.51 9.03 22.89
CA ALA A 42 1.57 10.13 22.76
C ALA A 42 0.29 9.60 22.10
N PHE A 43 -0.82 9.66 22.85
CA PHE A 43 -2.06 9.01 22.46
C PHE A 43 -2.72 9.82 21.34
N ALA A 44 -2.25 9.59 20.11
CA ALA A 44 -2.76 10.25 18.93
C ALA A 44 -4.09 9.61 18.55
N ALA A 45 -5.17 10.07 19.17
CA ALA A 45 -6.53 9.86 18.70
C ALA A 45 -6.79 10.78 17.50
N PHE A 46 -7.37 10.23 16.44
CA PHE A 46 -7.75 10.95 15.24
C PHE A 46 -9.12 10.47 14.75
N GLY A 47 -9.76 11.29 13.92
CA GLY A 47 -11.01 10.92 13.28
C GLY A 47 -11.56 12.05 12.44
N GLY A 48 -12.51 11.72 11.59
CA GLY A 48 -13.15 12.67 10.69
C GLY A 48 -14.31 12.04 9.94
N HIS A 49 -15.10 12.90 9.32
CA HIS A 49 -16.22 12.51 8.46
C HIS A 49 -16.08 13.23 7.11
N GLY A 50 -16.76 12.72 6.09
CA GLY A 50 -16.75 13.31 4.76
C GLY A 50 -18.04 13.01 4.01
N THR A 51 -18.28 13.77 2.95
CA THR A 51 -19.31 13.47 1.95
C THR A 51 -18.68 13.50 0.56
N ALA A 52 -19.03 12.51 -0.27
CA ALA A 52 -18.58 12.43 -1.64
C ALA A 52 -19.80 12.42 -2.57
N TYR A 53 -19.91 13.45 -3.40
CA TYR A 53 -21.00 13.61 -4.36
C TYR A 53 -20.59 12.97 -5.68
N THR A 54 -21.44 12.11 -6.23
CA THR A 54 -21.19 11.41 -7.49
C THR A 54 -22.44 11.42 -8.37
N PRO A 55 -22.32 11.16 -9.69
CA PRO A 55 -23.50 10.92 -10.55
C PRO A 55 -24.36 9.72 -10.15
N ARG A 56 -23.93 8.90 -9.17
CA ARG A 56 -24.71 7.79 -8.60
C ARG A 56 -25.34 8.13 -7.25
N GLY A 57 -25.18 9.37 -6.77
CA GLY A 57 -25.68 9.87 -5.49
C GLY A 57 -24.57 10.27 -4.50
N THR A 58 -24.99 10.70 -3.31
CA THR A 58 -24.14 11.10 -2.18
C THR A 58 -23.70 9.91 -1.34
N PHE A 59 -22.41 9.82 -1.04
CA PHE A 59 -21.84 8.87 -0.10
C PHE A 59 -21.41 9.61 1.17
N SER A 60 -21.74 9.07 2.34
CA SER A 60 -21.35 9.62 3.65
C SER A 60 -20.28 8.72 4.26
N SER A 61 -19.20 9.29 4.80
CA SER A 61 -18.11 8.53 5.42
C SER A 61 -17.77 9.02 6.81
N GLY A 62 -17.28 8.10 7.64
CA GLY A 62 -16.77 8.38 8.98
C GLY A 62 -15.61 7.44 9.31
N HIS A 63 -14.58 7.96 9.98
CA HIS A 63 -13.45 7.17 10.46
C HIS A 63 -12.94 7.70 11.79
N VAL A 64 -12.39 6.80 12.60
CA VAL A 64 -11.72 7.06 13.87
C VAL A 64 -10.50 6.16 13.99
N GLY A 65 -9.51 6.58 14.78
CA GLY A 65 -8.38 5.74 15.12
C GLY A 65 -7.61 6.28 16.33
N ALA A 66 -6.74 5.44 16.89
CA ALA A 66 -5.93 5.78 18.05
C ALA A 66 -4.58 5.06 17.97
N CYS A 67 -3.50 5.81 18.19
CA CYS A 67 -2.15 5.27 18.30
C CYS A 67 -1.65 5.18 19.74
N GLY A 68 -0.97 4.08 20.07
CA GLY A 68 -0.34 3.82 21.35
C GLY A 68 0.65 2.65 21.25
N GLY A 69 1.74 2.67 22.02
CA GLY A 69 2.71 1.57 22.06
C GLY A 69 3.38 1.20 20.73
N GLY A 70 3.45 2.12 19.76
CA GLY A 70 3.96 1.84 18.41
C GLY A 70 2.96 1.20 17.46
N SER A 71 1.72 0.99 17.91
CA SER A 71 0.59 0.49 17.10
C SER A 71 -0.44 1.60 16.91
N CYS A 72 -1.16 1.58 15.79
CA CYS A 72 -2.31 2.44 15.51
C CYS A 72 -3.50 1.57 15.10
N SER A 73 -4.60 1.65 15.84
CA SER A 73 -5.86 0.99 15.48
C SER A 73 -6.78 1.96 14.76
N HIS A 74 -7.52 1.50 13.75
CA HIS A 74 -8.50 2.30 13.03
C HIS A 74 -9.83 1.56 12.82
N ALA A 75 -10.90 2.33 12.70
CA ALA A 75 -12.22 1.87 12.29
C ALA A 75 -12.88 2.96 11.44
N GLY A 76 -13.47 2.58 10.32
CA GLY A 76 -14.21 3.51 9.48
C GLY A 76 -15.22 2.83 8.58
N GLY A 77 -16.05 3.63 7.93
CA GLY A 77 -17.04 3.16 6.99
C GLY A 77 -17.53 4.24 6.03
N ILE A 78 -18.20 3.77 4.97
CA ILE A 78 -18.82 4.58 3.94
C ILE A 78 -20.22 4.01 3.70
N GLU A 79 -21.24 4.83 3.95
CA GLU A 79 -22.63 4.54 3.59
C GLU A 79 -22.92 5.10 2.19
N GLY A 80 -23.48 4.26 1.32
CA GLY A 80 -23.89 4.66 -0.02
C GLY A 80 -25.32 5.20 -0.10
N PRO A 81 -25.71 5.80 -1.24
CA PRO A 81 -27.04 6.41 -1.48
C PRO A 81 -28.26 5.52 -1.23
N TYR A 82 -28.05 4.21 -1.11
CA TYR A 82 -29.08 3.18 -0.98
C TYR A 82 -29.00 2.45 0.38
N GLY A 83 -28.40 3.07 1.41
CA GLY A 83 -28.24 2.50 2.76
C GLY A 83 -27.21 1.37 2.87
N GLY A 84 -26.45 1.10 1.81
CA GLY A 84 -25.41 0.08 1.78
C GLY A 84 -24.14 0.56 2.49
N LEU A 85 -23.85 0.01 3.67
CA LEU A 85 -22.68 0.35 4.48
C LEU A 85 -21.48 -0.57 4.18
N ALA A 86 -20.37 -0.01 3.73
CA ALA A 86 -19.06 -0.65 3.76
C ALA A 86 -18.30 -0.22 5.02
N THR A 87 -17.55 -1.13 5.67
CA THR A 87 -16.66 -0.82 6.79
C THR A 87 -15.27 -1.40 6.60
N ASN A 88 -14.29 -0.82 7.30
CA ASN A 88 -12.94 -1.38 7.46
C ASN A 88 -12.48 -1.11 8.89
N THR A 89 -12.00 -2.14 9.57
CA THR A 89 -11.32 -2.06 10.86
C THR A 89 -9.96 -2.72 10.76
N GLY A 90 -8.98 -2.25 11.52
CA GLY A 90 -7.65 -2.84 11.52
C GLY A 90 -6.68 -2.21 12.50
N THR A 91 -5.44 -2.70 12.44
CA THR A 91 -4.30 -2.18 13.16
C THR A 91 -3.08 -2.08 12.23
N VAL A 92 -2.21 -1.12 12.48
CA VAL A 92 -0.88 -0.99 11.88
C VAL A 92 0.15 -0.87 13.00
N THR A 93 1.08 -1.81 13.08
CA THR A 93 2.07 -1.92 14.14
C THR A 93 3.47 -1.74 13.59
N ARG A 94 4.23 -0.77 14.10
CA ARG A 94 5.64 -0.60 13.75
C ARG A 94 6.50 -1.58 14.54
N THR A 95 6.94 -2.64 13.89
CA THR A 95 7.71 -3.74 14.51
C THR A 95 9.19 -3.42 14.69
N ALA A 96 9.76 -2.55 13.83
CA ALA A 96 11.11 -2.00 13.94
C ALA A 96 11.21 -0.67 13.16
N PRO A 97 12.33 0.09 13.22
CA PRO A 97 12.52 1.26 12.36
C PRO A 97 12.41 0.86 10.87
N GLY A 98 11.53 1.53 10.13
CA GLY A 98 11.22 1.21 8.72
C GLY A 98 10.32 -0.02 8.50
N GLN A 99 10.04 -0.82 9.54
CA GLN A 99 9.29 -2.07 9.45
C GLN A 99 7.90 -1.94 10.09
N PHE A 100 6.87 -2.34 9.36
CA PHE A 100 5.48 -2.29 9.77
C PHE A 100 4.78 -3.62 9.45
N SER A 101 3.85 -4.02 10.30
CA SER A 101 2.82 -5.01 9.97
C SER A 101 1.44 -4.35 10.04
N ASN A 102 0.48 -4.87 9.27
CA ASN A 102 -0.92 -4.46 9.32
C ASN A 102 -1.84 -5.68 9.33
N SER A 103 -2.99 -5.55 9.97
CA SER A 103 -4.04 -6.57 10.00
C SER A 103 -5.42 -5.94 10.11
N GLY A 104 -6.47 -6.60 9.64
CA GLY A 104 -7.82 -6.06 9.73
C GLY A 104 -8.90 -6.85 9.01
N THR A 105 -10.10 -6.28 8.96
CA THR A 105 -11.24 -6.82 8.22
C THR A 105 -11.98 -5.69 7.49
N ALA A 106 -12.18 -5.86 6.20
CA ALA A 106 -13.13 -5.07 5.42
C ALA A 106 -14.47 -5.81 5.34
N VAL A 107 -15.60 -5.12 5.46
CA VAL A 107 -16.94 -5.66 5.23
C VAL A 107 -17.62 -4.84 4.14
N GLY A 108 -18.06 -5.49 3.07
CA GLY A 108 -18.77 -4.81 1.98
C GLY A 108 -20.27 -4.62 2.28
N PRO A 109 -20.99 -3.79 1.51
CA PRO A 109 -22.42 -3.51 1.69
C PRO A 109 -23.35 -4.75 1.68
N ASN A 110 -22.87 -5.87 1.14
CA ASN A 110 -23.57 -7.16 1.11
C ASN A 110 -23.22 -8.06 2.32
N GLY A 111 -22.69 -7.52 3.41
CA GLY A 111 -22.31 -8.24 4.63
C GLY A 111 -21.09 -9.19 4.50
N ARG A 112 -20.54 -9.37 3.30
CA ARG A 112 -19.37 -10.21 3.05
C ARG A 112 -18.09 -9.54 3.56
N SER A 113 -17.34 -10.25 4.39
CA SER A 113 -16.05 -9.82 4.93
C SER A 113 -14.86 -10.30 4.10
N VAL A 114 -13.76 -9.56 4.18
CA VAL A 114 -12.42 -9.96 3.74
C VAL A 114 -11.43 -9.59 4.84
N GLN A 115 -10.76 -10.60 5.40
CA GLN A 115 -9.60 -10.41 6.27
C GLN A 115 -8.41 -9.97 5.42
N HIS A 116 -7.65 -8.99 5.90
CA HIS A 116 -6.46 -8.50 5.22
C HIS A 116 -5.30 -8.35 6.20
N ASP A 117 -4.16 -8.91 5.84
CA ASP A 117 -2.93 -8.91 6.64
C ASP A 117 -1.75 -8.51 5.76
N GLY A 118 -0.69 -7.96 6.33
CA GLY A 118 0.48 -7.58 5.55
C GLY A 118 1.67 -7.07 6.33
N SER A 119 2.77 -6.87 5.61
CA SER A 119 4.01 -6.28 6.11
C SER A 119 4.60 -5.30 5.10
N THR A 120 5.26 -4.26 5.61
CA THR A 120 5.97 -3.26 4.82
C THR A 120 7.36 -3.06 5.40
N SER A 121 8.37 -3.06 4.55
CA SER A 121 9.80 -3.07 4.90
C SER A 121 10.54 -2.00 4.12
N CYS A 122 10.97 -0.92 4.78
CA CYS A 122 11.66 0.21 4.16
C CYS A 122 13.14 0.25 4.57
N ALA A 123 14.04 -0.11 3.63
CA ALA A 123 15.49 -0.12 3.82
C ALA A 123 16.23 0.28 2.53
N GLY A 124 17.37 0.95 2.65
CA GLY A 124 18.26 1.26 1.51
C GLY A 124 17.67 2.17 0.41
N GLY A 125 16.53 2.82 0.65
CA GLY A 125 15.82 3.60 -0.37
C GLY A 125 14.68 2.83 -1.06
N THR A 126 14.54 1.53 -0.79
CA THR A 126 13.41 0.70 -1.22
C THR A 126 12.42 0.50 -0.08
N CYS A 127 11.13 0.64 -0.36
CA CYS A 127 10.04 0.15 0.49
C CYS A 127 9.34 -1.00 -0.24
N SER A 128 9.40 -2.20 0.32
CA SER A 128 8.68 -3.38 -0.17
C SER A 128 7.44 -3.65 0.69
N HIS A 129 6.38 -4.18 0.07
CA HIS A 129 5.15 -4.60 0.74
C HIS A 129 4.78 -6.03 0.31
N SER A 130 4.17 -6.76 1.24
CA SER A 130 3.50 -8.05 1.00
C SER A 130 2.23 -8.10 1.82
N GLY A 131 1.13 -8.60 1.26
CA GLY A 131 -0.11 -8.74 2.02
C GLY A 131 -1.10 -9.71 1.41
N ASP A 132 -1.90 -10.34 2.26
CA ASP A 132 -2.86 -11.38 1.93
C ASP A 132 -4.29 -10.88 2.15
N LEU A 133 -5.21 -11.32 1.28
CA LEU A 133 -6.63 -10.96 1.26
C LEU A 133 -7.46 -12.26 1.30
N THR A 134 -7.91 -12.65 2.49
CA THR A 134 -8.66 -13.89 2.70
C THR A 134 -10.16 -13.62 2.73
N GLY A 135 -10.89 -14.18 1.77
CA GLY A 135 -12.34 -14.09 1.68
C GLY A 135 -13.08 -15.07 2.61
N PRO A 136 -14.42 -14.98 2.70
CA PRO A 136 -15.21 -15.70 3.69
C PRO A 136 -15.27 -17.22 3.44
N ASN A 137 -14.83 -17.65 2.26
CA ASN A 137 -14.73 -19.06 1.86
C ASN A 137 -13.33 -19.66 2.16
N GLY A 138 -12.46 -18.96 2.91
CA GLY A 138 -11.08 -19.37 3.17
C GLY A 138 -10.16 -19.28 1.95
N GLN A 139 -10.61 -18.66 0.86
CA GLN A 139 -9.81 -18.42 -0.34
C GLN A 139 -9.02 -17.12 -0.21
N THR A 140 -7.69 -17.21 -0.37
CA THR A 140 -6.76 -16.08 -0.21
C THR A 140 -6.22 -15.62 -1.56
N ALA A 141 -6.28 -14.32 -1.84
CA ALA A 141 -5.48 -13.68 -2.88
C ALA A 141 -4.26 -13.00 -2.22
N THR A 142 -3.10 -13.08 -2.86
CA THR A 142 -1.85 -12.51 -2.32
C THR A 142 -1.41 -11.30 -3.12
N THR A 143 -0.74 -10.36 -2.46
CA THR A 143 -0.22 -9.12 -3.05
C THR A 143 1.25 -8.95 -2.67
N SER A 144 2.05 -8.42 -3.60
CA SER A 144 3.43 -8.02 -3.33
C SER A 144 3.79 -6.78 -4.13
N GLY A 145 4.81 -6.04 -3.70
CA GLY A 145 5.36 -4.96 -4.49
C GLY A 145 6.51 -4.21 -3.82
N SER A 146 7.09 -3.28 -4.56
CA SER A 146 8.15 -2.39 -4.08
C SER A 146 8.09 -1.03 -4.75
N VAL A 147 8.58 -0.01 -4.05
CA VAL A 147 8.93 1.30 -4.60
C VAL A 147 10.37 1.60 -4.20
N THR A 148 11.25 1.84 -5.17
CA THR A 148 12.65 2.20 -4.95
C THR A 148 12.91 3.64 -5.36
N ARG A 149 13.58 4.40 -4.48
CA ARG A 149 14.18 5.69 -4.81
C ARG A 149 15.55 5.45 -5.44
N GLU A 150 15.61 5.54 -6.77
CA GLU A 150 16.89 5.48 -7.51
C GLU A 150 17.69 6.79 -7.37
N GLY A 151 17.05 7.88 -6.93
CA GLY A 151 17.69 9.18 -6.74
C GLY A 151 16.73 10.32 -6.38
N VAL A 152 17.19 11.57 -6.54
CA VAL A 152 16.31 12.75 -6.46
C VAL A 152 15.50 12.83 -7.74
N GLY A 153 14.16 12.82 -7.63
CA GLY A 153 13.25 12.79 -8.79
C GLY A 153 13.13 11.44 -9.51
N GLN A 154 13.98 10.46 -9.19
CA GLN A 154 14.03 9.15 -9.83
C GLN A 154 13.40 8.08 -8.92
N TYR A 155 12.42 7.36 -9.46
CA TYR A 155 11.73 6.27 -8.77
C TYR A 155 11.45 5.11 -9.71
N SER A 156 11.55 3.88 -9.20
CA SER A 156 10.96 2.69 -9.82
C SER A 156 9.91 2.09 -8.88
N SER A 157 8.94 1.36 -9.44
CA SER A 157 8.03 0.53 -8.65
C SER A 157 7.63 -0.73 -9.40
N SER A 158 7.20 -1.74 -8.66
CA SER A 158 6.68 -2.99 -9.21
C SER A 158 5.72 -3.64 -8.21
N GLY A 159 4.95 -4.61 -8.68
CA GLY A 159 4.16 -5.47 -7.79
C GLY A 159 3.25 -6.43 -8.51
N THR A 160 2.74 -7.39 -7.75
CA THR A 160 1.87 -8.47 -8.24
C THR A 160 0.62 -8.61 -7.39
N VAL A 161 -0.47 -9.06 -8.01
CA VAL A 161 -1.67 -9.56 -7.33
C VAL A 161 -1.95 -10.96 -7.87
N THR A 162 -1.88 -11.97 -7.02
CA THR A 162 -2.19 -13.37 -7.36
C THR A 162 -3.56 -13.71 -6.78
N GLY A 163 -4.54 -13.96 -7.64
CA GLY A 163 -5.87 -14.40 -7.21
C GLY A 163 -5.84 -15.80 -6.59
N ALA A 164 -6.86 -16.14 -5.80
CA ALA A 164 -7.01 -17.48 -5.19
C ALA A 164 -7.13 -18.64 -6.22
N ASN A 165 -7.27 -18.30 -7.50
CA ASN A 165 -7.22 -19.22 -8.65
C ASN A 165 -5.82 -19.36 -9.27
N GLY A 166 -4.77 -18.86 -8.61
CA GLY A 166 -3.38 -18.92 -9.08
C GLY A 166 -3.02 -17.94 -10.21
N ASN A 167 -3.96 -17.12 -10.70
CA ASN A 167 -3.70 -16.16 -11.76
C ASN A 167 -3.02 -14.90 -11.20
N THR A 168 -1.78 -14.65 -11.60
CA THR A 168 -0.99 -13.48 -11.20
C THR A 168 -1.07 -12.35 -12.22
N TYR A 169 -1.45 -11.17 -11.76
CA TYR A 169 -1.38 -9.91 -12.52
C TYR A 169 -0.18 -9.12 -12.00
N GLY A 170 0.64 -8.57 -12.90
CA GLY A 170 1.84 -7.82 -12.55
C GLY A 170 1.77 -6.36 -13.00
N HIS A 171 2.56 -5.49 -12.38
CA HIS A 171 2.89 -4.18 -12.91
C HIS A 171 4.36 -3.82 -12.63
N ALA A 172 4.93 -2.97 -13.46
CA ALA A 172 6.20 -2.29 -13.23
C ALA A 172 6.09 -0.86 -13.76
N ALA A 173 6.66 0.12 -13.06
CA ALA A 173 6.61 1.52 -13.45
C ALA A 173 7.89 2.28 -13.08
N SER A 174 8.09 3.42 -13.71
CA SER A 174 9.16 4.36 -13.39
C SER A 174 8.69 5.81 -13.50
N THR A 175 9.35 6.68 -12.76
CA THR A 175 9.27 8.14 -12.92
C THR A 175 10.69 8.69 -12.89
N SER A 176 11.03 9.56 -13.84
CA SER A 176 12.33 10.21 -13.90
C SER A 176 12.17 11.71 -14.18
N CYS A 177 12.64 12.55 -13.26
CA CYS A 177 12.51 14.00 -13.32
C CYS A 177 13.88 14.65 -13.50
N ALA A 178 14.06 15.40 -14.59
CA ALA A 178 15.27 16.15 -14.90
C ALA A 178 14.90 17.58 -15.32
N GLY A 179 15.39 18.57 -14.56
CA GLY A 179 15.04 19.98 -14.78
C GLY A 179 13.54 20.21 -14.61
N SER A 180 12.89 20.81 -15.62
CA SER A 180 11.45 21.10 -15.62
C SER A 180 10.58 19.95 -16.16
N THR A 181 11.17 18.81 -16.57
CA THR A 181 10.44 17.68 -17.16
C THR A 181 10.51 16.43 -16.31
N CYS A 182 9.36 15.81 -16.07
CA CYS A 182 9.24 14.45 -15.54
C CYS A 182 8.70 13.52 -16.61
N TYR A 183 9.40 12.42 -16.87
CA TYR A 183 8.89 11.30 -17.64
C TYR A 183 8.26 10.27 -16.69
N ARG A 184 7.25 9.56 -17.17
CA ARG A 184 6.67 8.38 -16.51
C ARG A 184 6.56 7.26 -17.52
N SER A 185 6.69 6.03 -17.07
CA SER A 185 6.30 4.87 -17.88
C SER A 185 5.81 3.76 -16.97
N GLY A 186 5.00 2.87 -17.50
CA GLY A 186 4.65 1.65 -16.79
C GLY A 186 3.99 0.60 -17.66
N THR A 187 4.13 -0.65 -17.22
CA THR A 187 3.53 -1.83 -17.81
C THR A 187 2.58 -2.48 -16.81
N VAL A 188 1.49 -3.03 -17.31
CA VAL A 188 0.60 -3.96 -16.60
C VAL A 188 0.56 -5.25 -17.39
N THR A 189 0.81 -6.37 -16.73
CA THR A 189 0.88 -7.72 -17.30
C THR A 189 -0.30 -8.54 -16.79
N GLY A 190 -1.14 -9.02 -17.69
CA GLY A 190 -2.22 -9.95 -17.37
C GLY A 190 -1.70 -11.36 -17.10
N ALA A 191 -2.50 -12.20 -16.41
CA ALA A 191 -2.14 -13.57 -16.08
C ALA A 191 -1.84 -14.47 -17.30
N GLN A 192 -2.29 -14.06 -18.50
CA GLN A 192 -2.04 -14.72 -19.78
C GLN A 192 -0.78 -14.18 -20.50
N GLY A 193 0.02 -13.32 -19.85
CA GLY A 193 1.25 -12.74 -20.40
C GLY A 193 1.07 -11.56 -21.35
N GLY A 194 -0.18 -11.22 -21.72
CA GLY A 194 -0.47 -9.99 -22.48
C GLY A 194 -0.17 -8.74 -21.66
N THR A 195 0.39 -7.70 -22.29
CA THR A 195 0.84 -6.47 -21.61
C THR A 195 0.21 -5.21 -22.19
N VAL A 196 -0.09 -4.27 -21.31
CA VAL A 196 -0.41 -2.88 -21.66
C VAL A 196 0.70 -2.00 -21.12
N ALA A 197 1.33 -1.21 -21.99
CA ALA A 197 2.34 -0.23 -21.61
C ALA A 197 1.82 1.20 -21.80
N HIS A 198 2.32 2.13 -21.00
CA HIS A 198 2.17 3.57 -21.20
C HIS A 198 3.50 4.29 -20.99
N SER A 199 3.69 5.39 -21.70
CA SER A 199 4.85 6.28 -21.58
C SER A 199 4.42 7.72 -21.77
N ASP A 200 4.63 8.53 -20.75
CA ASP A 200 4.14 9.90 -20.63
C ASP A 200 5.25 10.88 -20.27
N SER A 201 5.05 12.17 -20.53
CA SER A 201 5.87 13.24 -19.97
C SER A 201 5.01 14.40 -19.47
N ALA A 202 5.55 15.13 -18.50
CA ALA A 202 5.01 16.37 -17.98
C ALA A 202 6.14 17.40 -17.89
N THR A 203 6.06 18.47 -18.67
CA THR A 203 7.05 19.55 -18.73
C THR A 203 6.43 20.85 -18.24
N SER A 204 7.01 21.44 -17.19
CA SER A 204 6.72 22.82 -16.82
C SER A 204 7.36 23.77 -17.84
N VAL A 205 6.54 24.58 -18.50
CA VAL A 205 6.95 25.55 -19.52
C VAL A 205 6.89 26.99 -19.03
N ALA A 206 6.09 27.25 -17.98
CA ALA A 206 6.03 28.50 -17.25
C ALA A 206 5.47 28.24 -15.83
N PRO A 207 5.59 29.17 -14.87
CA PRO A 207 4.94 29.03 -13.56
C PRO A 207 3.43 28.76 -13.71
N GLY A 208 2.97 27.64 -13.14
CA GLY A 208 1.57 27.19 -13.24
C GLY A 208 1.16 26.55 -14.58
N VAL A 209 2.06 26.43 -15.57
CA VAL A 209 1.74 25.87 -16.90
C VAL A 209 2.54 24.61 -17.18
N VAL A 210 1.83 23.49 -17.34
CA VAL A 210 2.41 22.18 -17.64
C VAL A 210 1.87 21.64 -18.95
N THR A 211 2.77 21.25 -19.85
CA THR A 211 2.43 20.49 -21.06
C THR A 211 2.61 19.01 -20.76
N THR A 212 1.61 18.20 -21.07
CA THR A 212 1.63 16.74 -20.93
C THR A 212 1.50 16.04 -22.27
N SER A 213 2.32 15.01 -22.49
CA SER A 213 2.16 14.06 -23.59
C SER A 213 2.06 12.64 -23.03
N GLY A 214 1.37 11.75 -23.73
CA GLY A 214 1.17 10.38 -23.27
C GLY A 214 0.61 9.46 -24.34
N GLY A 215 0.90 8.17 -24.22
CA GLY A 215 0.48 7.17 -25.20
C GLY A 215 0.46 5.76 -24.62
N THR A 216 -0.52 4.96 -25.04
CA THR A 216 -0.70 3.58 -24.58
C THR A 216 -0.53 2.58 -25.72
N THR A 217 0.14 1.46 -25.43
CA THR A 217 0.35 0.37 -26.39
C THR A 217 -0.09 -0.96 -25.78
N VAL A 218 -0.88 -1.73 -26.52
CA VAL A 218 -1.39 -3.04 -26.09
C VAL A 218 -0.71 -4.13 -26.91
N VAL A 219 0.11 -4.96 -26.26
CA VAL A 219 0.70 -6.13 -26.89
C VAL A 219 -0.37 -7.23 -26.93
N HIS A 220 -0.74 -7.63 -28.15
CA HIS A 220 -1.87 -8.51 -28.52
C HIS A 220 -3.25 -7.86 -28.73
N GLY A 221 -3.37 -6.53 -28.92
CA GLY A 221 -4.66 -5.99 -29.42
C GLY A 221 -4.79 -4.46 -29.52
N ALA A 222 -4.51 -3.91 -30.71
CA ALA A 222 -4.70 -2.50 -31.11
C ALA A 222 -3.93 -1.43 -30.30
N VAL A 223 -3.44 -0.39 -31.00
CA VAL A 223 -2.72 0.74 -30.38
C VAL A 223 -3.67 1.92 -30.20
N ALA A 224 -3.64 2.56 -29.03
CA ALA A 224 -4.43 3.74 -28.70
C ALA A 224 -3.51 4.88 -28.23
N THR A 225 -3.11 5.74 -29.17
CA THR A 225 -2.22 6.88 -28.91
C THR A 225 -3.00 8.08 -28.37
N GLY A 226 -2.54 8.65 -27.26
CA GLY A 226 -3.08 9.90 -26.71
C GLY A 226 -2.51 11.13 -27.43
N GLY A 227 -3.26 12.23 -27.43
CA GLY A 227 -2.78 13.53 -27.91
C GLY A 227 -2.10 14.34 -26.81
N THR A 228 -1.19 15.23 -27.19
CA THR A 228 -0.62 16.24 -26.28
C THR A 228 -1.73 17.12 -25.71
N THR A 229 -1.65 17.40 -24.41
CA THR A 229 -2.58 18.26 -23.67
C THR A 229 -1.80 19.35 -22.94
N VAL A 230 -2.37 20.55 -22.85
CA VAL A 230 -1.77 21.67 -22.10
C VAL A 230 -2.69 22.00 -20.93
N ALA A 231 -2.15 21.98 -19.72
CA ALA A 231 -2.87 22.27 -18.48
C ALA A 231 -2.31 23.54 -17.82
N THR A 232 -3.17 24.56 -17.73
CA THR A 232 -2.89 25.80 -16.97
C THR A 232 -3.54 25.70 -15.60
N VAL A 233 -2.72 25.59 -14.55
CA VAL A 233 -3.16 25.64 -13.15
C VAL A 233 -3.28 27.10 -12.73
N GLY A 234 -4.45 27.69 -12.98
CA GLY A 234 -4.80 29.00 -12.45
C GLY A 234 -5.01 28.95 -10.93
N THR A 235 -4.67 30.05 -10.24
CA THR A 235 -5.04 30.25 -8.83
C THR A 235 -6.56 30.17 -8.71
N ALA A 236 -7.06 29.51 -7.65
CA ALA A 236 -8.46 29.08 -7.54
C ALA A 236 -9.51 30.16 -7.89
N GLY A 237 -10.37 29.87 -8.87
CA GLY A 237 -11.48 30.76 -9.25
C GLY A 237 -12.13 30.48 -10.62
N THR A 238 -11.46 29.78 -11.54
CA THR A 238 -11.99 29.49 -12.88
C THR A 238 -11.84 28.02 -13.28
N GLU A 239 -12.81 27.50 -14.02
CA GLU A 239 -12.76 26.12 -14.53
C GLU A 239 -11.74 25.99 -15.67
N ALA A 240 -10.87 24.98 -15.59
CA ALA A 240 -9.82 24.76 -16.57
C ALA A 240 -10.39 24.10 -17.84
N ALA A 241 -10.65 24.90 -18.87
CA ALA A 241 -11.05 24.41 -20.18
C ALA A 241 -9.93 23.58 -20.84
N VAL A 242 -10.13 22.26 -20.96
CA VAL A 242 -9.18 21.34 -21.59
C VAL A 242 -9.20 21.53 -23.11
N GLY A 243 -8.33 22.39 -23.62
CA GLY A 243 -8.17 22.65 -25.05
C GLY A 243 -7.25 21.65 -25.74
N THR A 244 -7.82 20.68 -26.47
CA THR A 244 -7.06 19.80 -27.38
C THR A 244 -6.65 20.57 -28.64
N VAL A 245 -5.56 21.33 -28.58
CA VAL A 245 -5.05 22.14 -29.70
C VAL A 245 -4.20 21.27 -30.62
N GLY A 246 -4.73 20.97 -31.82
CA GLY A 246 -4.00 20.29 -32.88
C GLY A 246 -3.06 21.22 -33.64
N THR A 247 -1.88 21.54 -33.07
CA THR A 247 -0.83 22.34 -33.73
C THR A 247 0.28 21.46 -34.32
N THR A 248 0.45 21.54 -35.64
CA THR A 248 1.59 20.94 -36.35
C THR A 248 2.87 21.73 -36.08
N VAL A 249 3.64 21.32 -35.07
CA VAL A 249 4.97 21.89 -34.79
C VAL A 249 5.98 21.35 -35.80
N ALA A 250 6.74 22.24 -36.45
CA ALA A 250 7.77 21.86 -37.40
C ALA A 250 8.93 21.13 -36.69
N VAL A 251 9.34 19.97 -37.22
CA VAL A 251 10.45 19.18 -36.69
C VAL A 251 11.78 19.85 -37.04
N SER A 252 12.46 20.44 -36.06
CA SER A 252 13.89 20.72 -36.15
C SER A 252 14.67 19.43 -35.85
N THR A 253 15.50 18.98 -36.80
CA THR A 253 16.39 17.85 -36.57
C THR A 253 17.48 18.24 -35.57
N PRO A 254 17.71 17.46 -34.49
CA PRO A 254 18.76 17.78 -33.52
C PRO A 254 20.16 17.71 -34.16
N PRO A 255 21.11 18.55 -33.74
CA PRO A 255 22.47 18.52 -34.26
C PRO A 255 23.18 17.20 -33.92
N PRO A 256 24.10 16.71 -34.77
CA PRO A 256 24.81 15.46 -34.54
C PRO A 256 25.68 15.53 -33.27
N PRO A 257 25.75 14.44 -32.48
CA PRO A 257 26.50 14.43 -31.23
C PRO A 257 28.02 14.53 -31.46
N PRO A 258 28.77 15.25 -30.59
CA PRO A 258 30.20 15.41 -30.74
C PRO A 258 30.95 14.08 -30.53
N VAL A 259 31.83 13.74 -31.46
CA VAL A 259 32.66 12.53 -31.41
C VAL A 259 33.62 12.60 -30.22
N ARG A 260 33.45 11.69 -29.25
CA ARG A 260 34.41 11.49 -28.15
C ARG A 260 35.33 10.32 -28.48
N VAL A 261 36.61 10.60 -28.67
CA VAL A 261 37.64 9.54 -28.69
C VAL A 261 37.81 9.02 -27.26
N VAL A 262 37.37 7.78 -27.01
CA VAL A 262 37.55 7.11 -25.72
C VAL A 262 38.82 6.28 -25.76
N VAL A 263 39.83 6.67 -24.98
CA VAL A 263 40.99 5.82 -24.72
C VAL A 263 40.55 4.71 -23.75
N ALA A 264 40.59 3.46 -24.19
CA ALA A 264 40.16 2.33 -23.38
C ALA A 264 41.19 1.98 -22.30
N ALA A 265 40.73 1.82 -21.06
CA ALA A 265 41.54 1.27 -19.97
C ALA A 265 41.70 -0.26 -20.11
N PRO A 266 42.79 -0.87 -19.58
CA PRO A 266 43.02 -2.32 -19.70
C PRO A 266 41.91 -3.14 -19.03
N VAL A 267 41.34 -4.08 -19.79
CA VAL A 267 40.24 -4.95 -19.31
C VAL A 267 40.80 -6.07 -18.41
N PRO A 268 40.30 -6.24 -17.16
CA PRO A 268 40.67 -7.39 -16.34
C PRO A 268 40.11 -8.68 -16.95
N ARG A 269 40.95 -9.73 -17.04
CA ARG A 269 40.57 -11.00 -17.69
C ARG A 269 39.54 -11.77 -16.87
N ALA A 270 38.27 -11.69 -17.26
CA ALA A 270 37.25 -12.60 -16.77
C ALA A 270 37.49 -14.03 -17.28
N VAL A 271 37.41 -15.03 -16.40
CA VAL A 271 37.48 -16.45 -16.78
C VAL A 271 36.12 -16.86 -17.36
N TYR A 272 36.08 -17.10 -18.67
CA TYR A 272 34.85 -17.44 -19.37
C TYR A 272 34.53 -18.93 -19.26
N PHE A 273 33.55 -19.29 -18.44
CA PHE A 273 32.92 -20.61 -18.50
C PHE A 273 31.90 -20.63 -19.64
N ALA A 274 32.28 -21.25 -20.77
CA ALA A 274 31.39 -21.41 -21.90
C ALA A 274 30.20 -22.33 -21.54
N PRO A 275 28.94 -21.87 -21.65
CA PRO A 275 27.79 -22.75 -21.47
C PRO A 275 27.76 -23.80 -22.57
N ARG A 276 27.55 -25.08 -22.20
CA ARG A 276 27.41 -26.17 -23.18
C ARG A 276 26.17 -25.94 -24.03
N ALA A 277 26.33 -25.94 -25.35
CA ALA A 277 25.22 -25.84 -26.29
C ALA A 277 24.35 -27.12 -26.22
N VAL A 278 23.17 -27.00 -25.61
CA VAL A 278 22.14 -28.05 -25.64
C VAL A 278 21.36 -27.92 -26.93
N TYR A 279 21.69 -28.76 -27.92
CA TYR A 279 20.91 -28.87 -29.15
C TYR A 279 19.58 -29.58 -28.86
N VAL A 280 18.53 -28.80 -28.61
CA VAL A 280 17.15 -29.29 -28.63
C VAL A 280 16.74 -29.46 -30.08
N ALA A 281 16.77 -30.69 -30.59
CA ALA A 281 16.13 -31.02 -31.86
C ALA A 281 14.63 -30.73 -31.74
N ARG A 282 14.09 -29.88 -32.63
CA ARG A 282 12.65 -29.64 -32.68
C ARG A 282 11.95 -30.92 -33.14
N PRO A 283 10.92 -31.41 -32.44
CA PRO A 283 10.14 -32.53 -32.93
C PRO A 283 9.39 -32.09 -34.19
N ALA A 284 9.60 -32.81 -35.30
CA ALA A 284 8.98 -32.49 -36.57
C ALA A 284 7.47 -32.76 -36.50
N VAL A 285 6.66 -31.77 -36.87
CA VAL A 285 5.20 -31.80 -36.72
C VAL A 285 4.56 -32.21 -38.05
N MET A 286 3.88 -33.36 -38.05
CA MET A 286 3.06 -33.77 -39.18
C MET A 286 1.78 -32.93 -39.23
N ILE A 287 1.65 -32.09 -40.24
CA ILE A 287 0.44 -31.32 -40.55
C ILE A 287 -0.42 -32.16 -41.51
N PRO A 288 -1.66 -32.54 -41.13
CA PRO A 288 -2.59 -33.21 -42.04
C PRO A 288 -2.93 -32.35 -43.27
N GLY A 289 -3.38 -33.00 -44.34
CA GLY A 289 -3.83 -32.30 -45.54
C GLY A 289 -5.00 -31.38 -45.22
N HIS A 290 -4.98 -30.15 -45.73
CA HIS A 290 -5.94 -29.11 -45.40
C HIS A 290 -6.18 -28.14 -46.56
N TRP A 291 -7.30 -27.42 -46.53
CA TRP A 291 -7.58 -26.36 -47.48
C TRP A 291 -7.00 -25.02 -47.01
N ALA A 292 -6.23 -24.36 -47.86
CA ALA A 292 -5.71 -23.02 -47.64
C ALA A 292 -6.03 -22.14 -48.86
N GLY A 293 -6.73 -21.03 -48.66
CA GLY A 293 -7.04 -20.07 -49.75
C GLY A 293 -7.83 -20.64 -50.94
N GLY A 294 -8.57 -21.74 -50.77
CA GLY A 294 -9.26 -22.43 -51.86
C GLY A 294 -8.40 -23.44 -52.64
N VAL A 295 -7.20 -23.76 -52.15
CA VAL A 295 -6.32 -24.82 -52.69
C VAL A 295 -6.13 -25.91 -51.64
N TRP A 296 -6.12 -27.17 -52.05
CA TRP A 296 -5.80 -28.30 -51.18
C TRP A 296 -4.29 -28.46 -51.03
N VAL A 297 -3.81 -28.38 -49.79
CA VAL A 297 -2.42 -28.61 -49.41
C VAL A 297 -2.30 -30.06 -48.90
N PRO A 298 -1.48 -30.93 -49.54
CA PRO A 298 -1.23 -32.27 -49.04
C PRO A 298 -0.60 -32.29 -47.64
N ALA A 299 -0.73 -33.42 -46.95
CA ALA A 299 -0.14 -33.60 -45.63
C ALA A 299 1.41 -33.52 -45.71
N HIS A 300 2.03 -32.75 -44.83
CA HIS A 300 3.47 -32.46 -44.86
C HIS A 300 4.05 -32.29 -43.44
N VAL A 301 5.37 -32.26 -43.33
CA VAL A 301 6.11 -32.15 -42.06
C VAL A 301 6.80 -30.80 -41.97
N VAL A 302 6.83 -30.18 -40.79
CA VAL A 302 7.49 -28.90 -40.46
C VAL A 302 8.34 -29.03 -39.20
#